data_AF-A0A559JMR9-F1
#
_entry.id   AF-A0A559JMR9-F1
#
_cell.length_a   1.000
_cell.length_b   1.000
_cell.length_c   1.000
_cell.angle_alpha   90.00
_cell.angle_beta   90.00
_cell.angle_gamma   90.00
#
_symmetry.space_group_name_H-M   'P 1'
#
loop_
_entity.id
_entity.type
_entity.pdbx_description
1 polymer ?
#
loop_
_entity_poly.entity_id
_entity_poly.type
_entity_poly.pdbx_seq_one_letter_code
_entity_poly.pdbx_strand_id
1 'polypeptide(L)'
;MARSNGLADRKGEELPGLACSNGPADRMRGELLGLARSNGQADRKRDELPGLVRSNGLADRMRGELLGLARSNGQADRKRDELPGLARTNGPADRKGGELPGLARSNGLADRKRGELPGLARSNGPADRKGGELPGLARSNGPADRKRGELPGLERSNGPADR
;
A
#
# COMPACT_ATOMS: atom_id res chain seq x y z
N MET A 1 -21.38 12.00 -6.90
CA MET A 1 -20.85 10.65 -7.22
C MET A 1 -20.22 10.71 -8.61
N ALA A 2 -18.89 10.59 -8.71
CA ALA A 2 -18.19 10.67 -10.00
C ALA A 2 -17.88 9.25 -10.50
N ARG A 3 -18.52 8.81 -11.60
CA ARG A 3 -18.27 7.50 -12.23
C ARG A 3 -17.81 7.71 -13.67
N SER A 4 -16.81 6.96 -14.09
CA SER A 4 -16.24 7.04 -15.43
C SER A 4 -15.72 5.66 -15.82
N ASN A 5 -16.05 5.29 -17.06
CA ASN A 5 -15.65 4.03 -17.67
C ASN A 5 -15.01 4.40 -19.02
N GLY A 6 -13.72 4.16 -19.19
CA GLY A 6 -12.99 4.57 -20.39
C GLY A 6 -11.62 3.92 -20.49
N LEU A 7 -11.03 3.89 -21.70
CA LEU A 7 -9.72 3.29 -21.96
C LEU A 7 -8.59 3.92 -21.12
N ALA A 8 -8.75 5.18 -20.71
CA ALA A 8 -7.89 5.83 -19.73
C ALA A 8 -8.72 6.84 -18.95
N ASP A 9 -9.07 6.53 -17.71
CA ASP A 9 -9.82 7.44 -16.85
C ASP A 9 -8.86 8.40 -16.14
N ARG A 10 -9.04 9.70 -16.32
CA ARG A 10 -8.28 10.74 -15.61
C ARG A 10 -9.25 11.62 -14.85
N LYS A 11 -9.19 11.55 -13.52
CA LYS A 11 -9.82 12.55 -12.66
C LYS A 11 -8.72 13.45 -12.11
N GLY A 12 -8.91 14.74 -12.32
CA GLY A 12 -8.16 15.84 -11.71
C GLY A 12 -9.21 16.77 -11.12
N GLU A 13 -9.03 17.15 -9.86
CA GLU A 13 -9.83 18.09 -9.03
C GLU A 13 -10.50 17.44 -7.82
N GLU A 14 -10.69 18.25 -6.75
CA GLU A 14 -11.31 17.86 -5.48
C GLU A 14 -12.64 17.14 -5.71
N LEU A 15 -12.72 15.88 -5.30
CA LEU A 15 -13.95 15.12 -5.39
C LEU A 15 -14.44 14.76 -3.99
N PRO A 16 -15.31 15.60 -3.39
CA PRO A 16 -16.02 15.22 -2.18
C PRO A 16 -16.96 14.04 -2.48
N GLY A 17 -16.80 12.94 -1.73
CA GLY A 17 -17.70 11.79 -1.76
C GLY A 17 -17.11 10.53 -2.40
N LEU A 18 -17.86 9.91 -3.32
CA LEU A 18 -17.54 8.60 -3.89
C LEU A 18 -17.11 8.70 -5.36
N ALA A 19 -15.88 8.26 -5.62
CA ALA A 19 -15.28 8.18 -6.96
C ALA A 19 -15.04 6.72 -7.36
N CYS A 20 -15.57 6.33 -8.53
CA CYS A 20 -15.32 5.03 -9.15
C CYS A 20 -14.71 5.21 -10.54
N SER A 21 -13.63 4.51 -10.83
CA SER A 21 -13.02 4.37 -12.16
C SER A 21 -12.95 2.90 -12.53
N ASN A 22 -13.29 2.57 -13.78
CA ASN A 22 -13.01 1.25 -14.36
C ASN A 22 -12.43 1.44 -15.77
N GLY A 23 -11.17 1.06 -15.95
CA GLY A 23 -10.45 1.23 -17.20
C GLY A 23 -9.13 0.47 -17.19
N PRO A 24 -8.56 0.12 -18.36
CA PRO A 24 -7.26 -0.57 -18.39
C PRO A 24 -6.15 0.28 -17.78
N ALA A 25 -6.25 1.61 -17.81
CA ALA A 25 -5.33 2.51 -17.14
C ALA A 25 -6.07 3.64 -16.41
N ASP A 26 -6.25 3.50 -15.10
CA ASP A 26 -6.92 4.51 -14.28
C ASP A 26 -5.89 5.42 -13.61
N ARG A 27 -6.11 6.73 -13.70
CA ARG A 27 -5.26 7.73 -13.06
C ARG A 27 -6.09 8.74 -12.30
N MET A 28 -6.02 8.69 -10.97
CA MET A 28 -6.59 9.73 -10.12
C MET A 28 -5.47 10.69 -9.68
N ARG A 29 -5.79 11.99 -9.83
CA ARG A 29 -5.05 13.15 -9.36
C ARG A 29 -6.04 14.12 -8.68
N GLY A 30 -5.61 14.91 -7.70
CA GLY A 30 -6.43 15.78 -6.85
C GLY A 30 -6.77 15.18 -5.48
N GLU A 31 -7.16 16.05 -4.55
CA GLU A 31 -7.60 15.66 -3.22
C GLU A 31 -8.92 14.88 -3.28
N LEU A 32 -8.97 13.72 -2.63
CA LEU A 32 -10.20 12.93 -2.54
C LEU A 32 -10.61 12.75 -1.09
N LEU A 33 -11.66 13.47 -0.70
CA LEU A 33 -12.29 13.30 0.60
C LEU A 33 -13.44 12.28 0.47
N GLY A 34 -13.20 11.04 0.92
CA GLY A 34 -14.23 10.00 0.97
C GLY A 34 -13.79 8.63 0.49
N LEU A 35 -14.49 8.06 -0.51
CA LEU A 35 -14.31 6.68 -0.95
C LEU A 35 -13.90 6.61 -2.42
N ALA A 36 -12.70 6.10 -2.69
CA ALA A 36 -12.19 5.85 -4.03
C ALA A 36 -12.17 4.35 -4.33
N ARG A 37 -12.73 3.95 -5.48
CA ARG A 37 -12.58 2.60 -6.03
C ARG A 37 -12.04 2.69 -7.46
N SER A 38 -10.97 1.96 -7.72
CA SER A 38 -10.43 1.79 -9.07
C SER A 38 -10.29 0.31 -9.37
N ASN A 39 -10.69 -0.09 -10.57
CA ASN A 39 -10.50 -1.45 -11.07
C ASN A 39 -9.91 -1.38 -12.49
N GLY A 40 -8.64 -1.71 -12.65
CA GLY A 40 -7.94 -1.56 -13.92
C GLY A 40 -6.70 -2.43 -14.08
N GLN A 41 -6.10 -2.49 -15.27
CA GLN A 41 -4.80 -3.18 -15.38
C GLN A 41 -3.69 -2.37 -14.71
N ALA A 42 -3.75 -1.04 -14.78
CA ALA A 42 -2.77 -0.16 -14.17
C ALA A 42 -3.45 1.03 -13.48
N ASP A 43 -3.50 1.00 -12.16
CA ASP A 43 -4.07 2.07 -11.35
C ASP A 43 -2.95 2.97 -10.81
N ARG A 44 -3.10 4.29 -10.99
CA ARG A 44 -2.16 5.28 -10.44
C ARG A 44 -2.91 6.37 -9.69
N LYS A 45 -2.66 6.50 -8.39
CA LYS A 45 -3.21 7.56 -7.54
C LYS A 45 -2.06 8.41 -7.03
N ARG A 46 -2.13 9.74 -7.08
CA ARG A 46 -0.96 10.57 -6.75
C ARG A 46 -1.30 11.78 -5.88
N ASP A 47 -1.94 11.59 -4.72
CA ASP A 47 -2.61 12.68 -4.01
C ASP A 47 -2.81 12.41 -2.52
N GLU A 48 -3.23 13.47 -1.81
CA GLU A 48 -3.86 13.41 -0.49
C GLU A 48 -5.26 12.79 -0.58
N LEU A 49 -5.42 11.62 0.01
CA LEU A 49 -6.68 10.85 -0.01
C LEU A 49 -7.14 10.59 1.43
N PRO A 50 -7.75 11.58 2.11
CA PRO A 50 -8.43 11.33 3.37
C PRO A 50 -9.67 10.43 3.15
N GLY A 51 -9.59 9.18 3.65
CA GLY A 51 -10.72 8.24 3.65
C GLY A 51 -10.38 6.78 3.29
N LEU A 52 -11.25 6.14 2.49
CA LEU A 52 -11.17 4.73 2.12
C LEU A 52 -10.83 4.57 0.65
N VAL A 53 -9.64 4.03 0.37
CA VAL A 53 -9.18 3.73 -0.98
C VAL A 53 -9.15 2.23 -1.22
N ARG A 54 -9.79 1.81 -2.31
CA ARG A 54 -9.72 0.44 -2.84
C ARG A 54 -9.20 0.47 -4.28
N SER A 55 -8.21 -0.36 -4.54
CA SER A 55 -7.68 -0.61 -5.89
C SER A 55 -7.63 -2.11 -6.12
N ASN A 56 -8.11 -2.55 -7.29
CA ASN A 56 -7.92 -3.91 -7.73
C ASN A 56 -7.38 -3.87 -9.16
N GLY A 57 -6.15 -4.35 -9.37
CA GLY A 57 -5.56 -4.29 -10.70
C GLY A 57 -4.35 -5.17 -10.91
N LEU A 58 -3.77 -5.20 -12.11
CA LEU A 58 -2.50 -5.91 -12.28
C LEU A 58 -1.36 -5.12 -11.65
N ALA A 59 -1.38 -3.80 -11.75
CA ALA A 59 -0.34 -2.95 -11.20
C ALA A 59 -0.94 -1.70 -10.53
N ASP A 60 -0.94 -1.68 -9.20
CA ASP A 60 -1.40 -0.53 -8.44
C ASP A 60 -0.22 0.31 -7.97
N ARG A 61 -0.27 1.61 -8.24
CA ARG A 61 0.71 2.58 -7.72
C ARG A 61 0.01 3.70 -6.99
N MET A 62 0.28 3.81 -5.70
CA MET A 62 -0.12 4.94 -4.87
C MET A 62 1.11 5.79 -4.61
N ARG A 63 0.99 7.10 -4.87
CA ARG A 63 2.01 8.11 -4.60
C ARG A 63 1.41 9.41 -4.05
N GLY A 64 0.92 9.44 -2.83
CA GLY A 64 0.63 10.65 -2.06
C GLY A 64 0.23 10.29 -0.63
N GLU A 65 -0.17 11.26 0.17
CA GLU A 65 -0.58 10.97 1.54
C GLU A 65 -1.96 10.30 1.55
N LEU A 66 -2.15 9.25 2.36
CA LEU A 66 -3.50 8.76 2.63
C LEU A 66 -3.71 8.57 4.11
N LEU A 67 -4.56 9.45 4.64
CA LEU A 67 -5.10 9.37 5.98
C LEU A 67 -6.34 8.47 5.97
N GLY A 68 -6.22 7.25 6.49
CA GLY A 68 -7.34 6.32 6.62
C GLY A 68 -7.04 4.88 6.25
N LEU A 69 -7.81 4.31 5.33
CA LEU A 69 -7.73 2.88 4.98
C LEU A 69 -7.45 2.69 3.50
N ALA A 70 -6.32 2.07 3.17
CA ALA A 70 -6.02 1.63 1.81
C ALA A 70 -6.04 0.11 1.69
N ARG A 71 -6.77 -0.38 0.70
CA ARG A 71 -6.73 -1.78 0.24
C ARG A 71 -6.33 -1.80 -1.22
N SER A 72 -5.28 -2.56 -1.51
CA SER A 72 -4.86 -2.86 -2.88
C SER A 72 -4.83 -4.37 -3.03
N ASN A 73 -5.40 -4.87 -4.12
CA ASN A 73 -5.31 -6.27 -4.49
C ASN A 73 -4.84 -6.32 -5.94
N GLY A 74 -3.57 -6.65 -6.15
CA GLY A 74 -3.03 -6.68 -7.49
C GLY A 74 -1.81 -7.56 -7.69
N GLN A 75 -1.36 -7.74 -8.93
CA GLN A 75 -0.14 -8.51 -9.19
C GLN A 75 1.09 -7.79 -8.63
N ALA A 76 1.12 -6.46 -8.76
CA ALA A 76 2.22 -5.64 -8.30
C ALA A 76 1.72 -4.34 -7.65
N ASP A 77 1.81 -4.26 -6.32
CA ASP A 77 1.42 -3.06 -5.57
C ASP A 77 2.66 -2.24 -5.19
N ARG A 78 2.64 -0.93 -5.45
CA ARG A 78 3.66 0.01 -4.99
C ARG A 78 3.02 1.18 -4.27
N LYS A 79 3.39 1.40 -3.01
CA LYS A 79 2.99 2.56 -2.20
C LYS A 79 4.26 3.28 -1.75
N ARG A 80 4.35 4.61 -1.87
CA ARG A 80 5.63 5.31 -1.66
C ARG A 80 5.46 6.64 -0.93
N ASP A 81 4.78 6.67 0.22
CA ASP A 81 4.32 7.91 0.86
C ASP A 81 3.95 7.71 2.34
N GLU A 82 3.50 8.81 2.96
CA GLU A 82 2.84 8.86 4.25
C GLU A 82 1.46 8.20 4.23
N LEU A 83 1.29 7.10 4.96
CA LEU A 83 -0.02 6.44 5.10
C LEU A 83 -0.39 6.28 6.57
N PRO A 84 -0.87 7.35 7.23
CA PRO A 84 -1.42 7.22 8.56
C PRO A 84 -2.71 6.37 8.51
N GLY A 85 -2.69 5.23 9.19
CA GLY A 85 -3.85 4.36 9.37
C GLY A 85 -3.61 2.90 8.97
N LEU A 86 -4.51 2.34 8.16
CA LEU A 86 -4.53 0.90 7.85
C LEU A 86 -4.28 0.63 6.37
N ALA A 87 -3.11 0.06 6.06
CA ALA A 87 -2.72 -0.31 4.71
C ALA A 87 -2.69 -1.83 4.54
N ARG A 88 -3.59 -2.37 3.71
CA ARG A 88 -3.60 -3.77 3.27
C ARG A 88 -3.22 -3.86 1.80
N THR A 89 -2.31 -4.76 1.49
CA THR A 89 -1.92 -5.12 0.12
C THR A 89 -1.95 -6.64 0.02
N ASN A 90 -2.52 -7.16 -1.06
CA ASN A 90 -2.49 -8.58 -1.38
C ASN A 90 -2.06 -8.72 -2.83
N GLY A 91 -0.92 -9.36 -3.06
CA GLY A 91 -0.36 -9.46 -4.38
C GLY A 91 0.95 -10.21 -4.42
N PRO A 92 1.30 -10.89 -5.52
CA PRO A 92 2.58 -11.58 -5.63
C PRO A 92 3.78 -10.66 -5.39
N ALA A 93 3.72 -9.37 -5.70
CA ALA A 93 4.80 -8.44 -5.42
C ALA A 93 4.33 -7.12 -4.80
N ASP A 94 4.66 -6.91 -3.52
CA ASP A 94 4.32 -5.68 -2.80
C ASP A 94 5.58 -4.87 -2.48
N ARG A 95 5.53 -3.56 -2.74
CA ARG A 95 6.56 -2.62 -2.30
C ARG A 95 5.94 -1.43 -1.58
N LYS A 96 6.30 -1.26 -0.31
CA LYS A 96 5.92 -0.11 0.51
C LYS A 96 7.16 0.70 0.85
N GLY A 97 7.09 2.00 0.63
CA GLY A 97 8.11 2.99 0.90
C GLY A 97 7.50 4.20 1.63
N GLY A 98 8.26 4.89 2.47
CA GLY A 98 7.80 6.12 3.15
C GLY A 98 7.47 5.90 4.63
N GLU A 99 6.75 6.85 5.22
CA GLU A 99 6.33 6.78 6.62
C GLU A 99 4.93 6.13 6.71
N LEU A 100 4.77 4.99 7.37
CA LEU A 100 3.44 4.35 7.49
C LEU A 100 3.06 4.21 8.97
N PRO A 101 2.65 5.30 9.64
CA PRO A 101 2.12 5.20 10.99
C PRO A 101 0.83 4.36 11.01
N GLY A 102 0.82 3.30 11.83
CA GLY A 102 -0.37 2.48 12.08
C GLY A 102 -0.21 1.00 11.73
N LEU A 103 -1.15 0.43 10.97
CA LEU A 103 -1.22 -1.00 10.65
C LEU A 103 -0.94 -1.28 9.17
N ALA A 104 0.23 -1.82 8.88
CA ALA A 104 0.63 -2.24 7.54
C ALA A 104 0.65 -3.76 7.39
N ARG A 105 -0.31 -4.32 6.64
CA ARG A 105 -0.35 -5.74 6.28
C ARG A 105 -0.08 -5.96 4.80
N SER A 106 0.82 -6.88 4.50
CA SER A 106 1.15 -7.33 3.15
C SER A 106 1.06 -8.86 3.12
N ASN A 107 0.52 -9.40 2.04
CA ASN A 107 0.44 -10.83 1.78
C ASN A 107 0.84 -11.04 0.32
N GLY A 108 1.97 -11.70 0.07
CA GLY A 108 2.51 -11.81 -1.27
C GLY A 108 3.59 -12.84 -1.43
N LEU A 109 4.12 -13.01 -2.65
CA LEU A 109 5.32 -13.82 -2.86
C LEU A 109 6.58 -13.06 -2.43
N ALA A 110 6.60 -11.75 -2.71
CA ALA A 110 7.71 -10.88 -2.40
C ALA A 110 7.22 -9.55 -1.80
N ASP A 111 7.46 -9.35 -0.52
CA ASP A 111 7.18 -8.08 0.16
C ASP A 111 8.47 -7.29 0.35
N ARG A 112 8.45 -5.99 0.02
CA ARG A 112 9.53 -5.06 0.39
C ARG A 112 8.97 -3.86 1.11
N LYS A 113 9.43 -3.63 2.33
CA LYS A 113 9.08 -2.46 3.15
C LYS A 113 10.33 -1.62 3.39
N ARG A 114 10.28 -0.33 3.11
CA ARG A 114 11.38 0.62 3.34
C ARG A 114 10.85 1.93 3.95
N GLY A 115 11.55 2.49 4.93
CA GLY A 115 11.19 3.79 5.54
C GLY A 115 10.79 3.63 7.00
N GLU A 116 10.09 4.62 7.54
CA GLU A 116 9.65 4.63 8.93
C GLU A 116 8.28 3.97 9.06
N LEU A 117 8.15 2.88 9.80
CA LEU A 117 6.86 2.20 10.00
C LEU A 117 6.50 2.14 11.49
N PRO A 118 6.16 3.27 12.12
CA PRO A 118 5.65 3.27 13.48
C PRO A 118 4.35 2.46 13.58
N GLY A 119 4.30 1.45 14.44
CA GLY A 119 3.10 0.66 14.74
C GLY A 119 3.23 -0.84 14.45
N LEU A 120 2.23 -1.43 13.80
CA LEU A 120 2.15 -2.87 13.54
C LEU A 120 2.38 -3.19 12.06
N ALA A 121 3.51 -3.83 11.75
CA ALA A 121 3.86 -4.27 10.41
C ALA A 121 3.82 -5.80 10.29
N ARG A 122 2.88 -6.34 9.51
CA ARG A 122 2.79 -7.78 9.19
C ARG A 122 3.07 -8.04 7.72
N SER A 123 3.94 -8.98 7.44
CA SER A 123 4.17 -9.54 6.11
C SER A 123 4.01 -11.07 6.17
N ASN A 124 3.41 -11.64 5.13
CA ASN A 124 3.34 -13.09 4.96
C ASN A 124 3.67 -13.40 3.51
N GLY A 125 4.77 -14.11 3.28
CA GLY A 125 5.24 -14.42 1.94
C GLY A 125 6.57 -15.15 1.95
N PRO A 126 6.91 -15.91 0.91
CA PRO A 126 8.19 -16.61 0.83
C PRO A 126 9.41 -15.70 0.96
N ALA A 127 9.34 -14.43 0.54
CA ALA A 127 10.45 -13.49 0.61
C ALA A 127 10.03 -12.11 1.12
N ASP A 128 10.37 -11.79 2.36
CA ASP A 128 10.14 -10.47 2.94
C ASP A 128 11.46 -9.70 3.09
N ARG A 129 11.51 -8.43 2.65
CA ARG A 129 12.64 -7.53 2.91
C ARG A 129 12.17 -6.27 3.63
N LYS A 130 12.72 -6.01 4.80
CA LYS A 130 12.42 -4.84 5.62
C LYS A 130 13.64 -3.94 5.72
N GLY A 131 13.43 -2.63 5.57
CA GLY A 131 14.45 -1.60 5.54
C GLY A 131 14.02 -0.34 6.29
N GLY A 132 14.89 0.35 7.02
CA GLY A 132 14.57 1.62 7.71
C GLY A 132 14.19 1.43 9.17
N GLU A 133 13.51 2.42 9.75
CA GLU A 133 13.12 2.44 11.17
C GLU A 133 11.73 1.82 11.37
N LEU A 134 11.61 0.73 12.13
CA LEU A 134 10.29 0.14 12.43
C LEU A 134 10.01 0.16 13.94
N PRO A 135 9.70 1.33 14.52
CA PRO A 135 9.26 1.40 15.91
C PRO A 135 7.93 0.64 16.08
N GLY A 136 7.87 -0.36 16.97
CA GLY A 136 6.62 -1.09 17.28
C GLY A 136 6.66 -2.61 17.11
N LEU A 137 5.61 -3.22 16.57
CA LEU A 137 5.50 -4.69 16.44
C LEU A 137 5.68 -5.10 14.98
N ALA A 138 6.74 -5.84 14.69
CA ALA A 138 6.99 -6.38 13.35
C ALA A 138 6.83 -7.90 13.33
N ARG A 139 5.96 -8.39 12.44
CA ARG A 139 5.80 -9.83 12.16
C ARG A 139 6.11 -10.15 10.71
N SER A 140 6.88 -11.19 10.46
CA SER A 140 7.11 -11.75 9.11
C SER A 140 7.03 -13.26 9.15
N ASN A 141 6.45 -13.85 8.11
CA ASN A 141 6.26 -15.28 7.99
C ASN A 141 6.71 -15.68 6.57
N GLY A 142 7.98 -16.02 6.45
CA GLY A 142 8.59 -16.34 5.16
C GLY A 142 9.93 -17.05 5.30
N PRO A 143 10.23 -18.10 4.51
CA PRO A 143 11.54 -18.74 4.48
C PRO A 143 12.73 -17.83 4.11
N ALA A 144 12.51 -16.63 3.55
CA ALA A 144 13.59 -15.72 3.15
C ALA A 144 13.32 -14.28 3.64
N ASP A 145 13.44 -14.07 4.95
CA ASP A 145 13.26 -12.77 5.60
C ASP A 145 14.61 -12.04 5.75
N ARG A 146 14.77 -10.87 5.13
CA ARG A 146 15.96 -10.00 5.30
C ARG A 146 15.60 -8.65 5.91
N LYS A 147 16.41 -8.17 6.85
CA LYS A 147 16.18 -6.92 7.58
C LYS A 147 17.42 -6.03 7.56
N ARG A 148 17.24 -4.71 7.39
CA ARG A 148 18.31 -3.70 7.49
C ARG A 148 17.76 -2.38 8.06
N GLY A 149 18.23 -1.93 9.21
CA GLY A 149 17.78 -0.67 9.83
C GLY A 149 17.46 -0.85 11.31
N GLU A 150 16.95 0.20 11.93
CA GLU A 150 16.66 0.22 13.36
C GLU A 150 15.25 -0.33 13.64
N LEU A 151 15.15 -1.25 14.59
CA LEU A 151 13.88 -1.91 14.93
C LEU A 151 13.61 -1.77 16.43
N PRO A 152 13.37 -0.55 16.94
CA PRO A 152 13.03 -0.35 18.34
C PRO A 152 11.62 -0.91 18.60
N GLY A 153 11.52 -2.20 18.94
CA GLY A 153 10.22 -2.87 19.00
C GLY A 153 10.25 -4.38 19.24
N LEU A 154 9.07 -5.00 19.32
CA LEU A 154 8.92 -6.45 19.45
C LEU A 154 8.87 -7.09 18.06
N GLU A 155 9.67 -8.13 17.86
CA GLU A 155 9.76 -8.84 16.58
C GLU A 155 9.35 -10.30 16.70
N ARG A 156 8.65 -10.79 15.67
CA ARG A 156 8.34 -12.22 15.51
C ARG A 156 8.55 -12.65 14.06
N SER A 157 9.49 -13.54 13.81
CA SER A 157 9.71 -14.16 12.49
C SER A 157 9.59 -15.67 12.58
N ASN A 158 8.82 -16.27 11.66
CA ASN A 158 8.61 -17.72 11.61
C ASN A 158 9.45 -18.43 10.52
N GLY A 159 10.36 -17.71 9.84
CA GLY A 159 11.33 -18.30 8.91
C GLY A 159 12.77 -18.10 9.37
N PRO A 160 13.75 -18.68 8.65
CA PRO A 160 15.16 -18.51 8.99
C PRO A 160 15.50 -17.02 8.84
N ALA A 161 15.87 -16.41 9.95
CA ALA A 161 16.43 -15.07 9.93
C ALA A 161 17.84 -15.19 9.31
N ASP A 162 18.07 -14.56 8.16
CA ASP A 162 19.44 -14.21 7.76
C ASP A 162 19.93 -13.23 8.83
N ARG A 163 20.81 -13.69 9.72
CA ARG A 163 21.59 -12.86 10.64
C ARG A 163 22.58 -12.01 9.85
#